data_AF-A0A933QNL8-F1
#
_entry.id   AF-A0A933QNL8-F1
#
_cell.length_a   1.000
_cell.length_b   1.000
_cell.length_c   1.000
_cell.angle_alpha   90.00
_cell.angle_beta   90.00
_cell.angle_gamma   90.00
#
_symmetry.space_group_name_H-M   'P 1'
#
loop_
_entity.id
_entity.type
_entity.pdbx_description
1 polymer ?
#
loop_
_entity_poly.entity_id
_entity_poly.type
_entity_poly.pdbx_seq_one_letter_code
_entity_poly.pdbx_strand_id
1 'polypeptide(L)'
;MNSVRMTNVRIGTVQIGIMVLTIATALIHFTRNFPDVMFMLNGLGYLTLLVALFLPNAQLARHRSKIRWALIAFTAVTILAWVAMGERILIGYVDKLIEVVLIGLLVIDGRERN
;
A
#
# COMPACT_ATOMS: atom_id res chain seq x y z
N MET A 1 5.67 41.55 3.17
CA MET A 1 6.04 40.44 2.26
C MET A 1 5.87 39.14 3.03
N ASN A 2 4.82 38.37 2.73
CA ASN A 2 4.57 37.09 3.40
C ASN A 2 5.37 36.01 2.69
N SER A 3 6.35 35.42 3.37
CA SER A 3 7.09 34.28 2.86
C SER A 3 6.15 33.07 2.79
N VAL A 4 5.80 32.67 1.57
CA VAL A 4 5.09 31.41 1.32
C VAL A 4 6.01 30.28 1.81
N ARG A 5 5.68 29.68 2.96
CA ARG A 5 6.35 28.46 3.44
C ARG A 5 6.08 27.35 2.42
N MET A 6 7.05 27.10 1.54
CA MET A 6 7.06 25.88 0.75
C MET A 6 7.30 24.72 1.71
N THR A 7 6.23 24.05 2.15
CA THR A 7 6.33 22.78 2.86
C THR A 7 6.93 21.76 1.90
N ASN A 8 8.24 21.61 1.99
CA ASN A 8 9.02 20.65 1.23
C ASN A 8 8.56 19.25 1.66
N VAL A 9 7.76 18.58 0.83
CA VAL A 9 7.33 17.20 1.10
C VAL A 9 8.55 16.30 0.90
N ARG A 10 9.32 16.10 1.98
CA ARG A 10 10.46 15.18 1.95
C ARG A 10 9.92 13.76 1.92
N ILE A 11 10.02 13.12 0.76
CA ILE A 11 9.77 11.68 0.64
C ILE A 11 10.99 10.94 1.18
N GLY A 12 10.82 10.29 2.33
CA GLY A 12 11.85 9.47 2.95
C GLY A 12 11.97 8.09 2.31
N THR A 13 13.09 7.39 2.54
CA THR A 13 13.36 6.05 2.00
C THR A 13 12.24 5.05 2.29
N VAL A 14 11.65 5.08 3.49
CA VAL A 14 10.51 4.23 3.89
C VAL A 14 9.30 4.47 2.99
N GLN A 15 9.01 5.72 2.64
CA GLN A 15 7.88 6.09 1.79
C GLN A 15 8.07 5.60 0.35
N ILE A 16 9.30 5.70 -0.17
CA ILE A 16 9.65 5.12 -1.48
C ILE A 16 9.43 3.61 -1.45
N GLY A 17 9.88 2.93 -0.39
CA GLY A 17 9.65 1.50 -0.21
C GLY A 17 8.16 1.13 -0.21
N ILE A 18 7.33 1.88 0.54
CA ILE A 18 5.87 1.69 0.54
C ILE A 18 5.29 1.84 -0.87
N MET A 19 5.67 2.90 -1.60
CA MET A 19 5.19 3.14 -2.96
C MET A 19 5.55 1.99 -3.90
N VAL A 20 6.84 1.61 -3.92
CA VAL A 20 7.34 0.57 -4.81
C VAL A 20 6.69 -0.79 -4.51
N LEU A 21 6.63 -1.20 -3.24
CA LEU A 21 6.02 -2.48 -2.87
C LEU A 21 4.52 -2.50 -3.16
N THR A 22 3.81 -1.40 -2.88
CA THR A 22 2.36 -1.31 -3.17
C THR A 22 2.07 -1.41 -4.66
N ILE A 23 2.87 -0.72 -5.50
CA ILE A 23 2.74 -0.79 -6.95
C ILE A 23 3.08 -2.20 -7.46
N ALA A 24 4.14 -2.82 -6.95
CA ALA A 24 4.53 -4.18 -7.31
C ALA A 24 3.40 -5.19 -7.00
N THR A 25 2.83 -5.15 -5.79
CA THR A 25 1.68 -5.98 -5.41
C THR A 25 0.47 -5.73 -6.31
N ALA A 26 0.14 -4.48 -6.63
CA ALA A 26 -0.97 -4.15 -7.53
C ALA A 26 -0.78 -4.76 -8.94
N LEU A 27 0.44 -4.68 -9.49
CA LEU A 27 0.76 -5.26 -10.79
C LEU A 27 0.70 -6.80 -10.78
N ILE A 28 1.17 -7.44 -9.70
CA ILE A 28 1.05 -8.91 -9.55
C ILE A 28 -0.43 -9.30 -9.54
N HIS A 29 -1.28 -8.59 -8.79
CA HIS A 29 -2.71 -8.86 -8.78
C HIS A 29 -3.36 -8.69 -10.16
N PHE A 30 -3.03 -7.63 -10.90
CA PHE A 30 -3.57 -7.46 -12.25
C PHE A 30 -3.15 -8.55 -13.22
N THR A 31 -1.92 -9.07 -13.11
CA THR A 31 -1.37 -10.02 -14.08
C THR A 31 -1.68 -11.47 -13.77
N ARG A 32 -1.92 -11.83 -12.49
CA ARG A 32 -2.03 -13.23 -12.07
C ARG A 32 -3.16 -14.01 -12.72
N ASN A 33 -4.35 -13.40 -12.82
CA ASN A 33 -5.56 -14.08 -13.29
C ASN A 33 -6.41 -13.18 -14.18
N PHE A 34 -5.79 -12.30 -14.97
CA PHE A 34 -6.55 -11.37 -15.82
C PHE A 34 -7.52 -12.12 -16.78
N PRO A 35 -8.80 -11.70 -16.92
CA PRO A 35 -9.49 -10.57 -16.28
C PRO A 35 -10.40 -10.99 -15.10
N ASP A 36 -9.88 -11.67 -14.09
CA ASP A 36 -10.63 -12.00 -12.88
C ASP A 36 -10.92 -10.72 -12.06
N VAL A 37 -12.21 -10.50 -11.81
CA VAL A 37 -12.71 -9.29 -11.15
C VAL A 37 -12.16 -9.15 -9.73
N MET A 38 -12.03 -10.25 -8.98
CA MET A 38 -11.56 -10.19 -7.59
C MET A 38 -10.08 -9.79 -7.54
N PHE A 39 -9.25 -10.34 -8.42
CA PHE A 39 -7.85 -9.94 -8.54
C PHE A 39 -7.70 -8.49 -9.04
N MET A 40 -8.52 -8.05 -9.99
CA MET A 40 -8.53 -6.67 -10.45
C MET A 40 -8.93 -5.68 -9.34
N LEU A 41 -9.95 -6.00 -8.55
CA LEU A 41 -10.36 -5.17 -7.41
C LEU A 41 -9.27 -5.09 -6.34
N ASN A 42 -8.50 -6.16 -6.13
CA ASN A 42 -7.34 -6.11 -5.23
C ASN A 42 -6.29 -5.12 -5.70
N GLY A 43 -5.86 -5.20 -6.96
CA GLY A 43 -4.89 -4.26 -7.53
C GLY A 43 -5.37 -2.81 -7.48
N LEU A 44 -6.65 -2.56 -7.79
CA LEU A 44 -7.25 -1.22 -7.69
C LEU A 44 -7.34 -0.71 -6.25
N GLY A 45 -7.65 -1.59 -5.29
CA GLY A 45 -7.69 -1.25 -3.87
C GLY A 45 -6.33 -0.77 -3.36
N TYR A 46 -5.26 -1.47 -3.73
CA TYR A 46 -3.89 -1.06 -3.42
C TYR A 46 -3.54 0.32 -3.98
N LEU A 47 -3.79 0.55 -5.28
CA LEU A 47 -3.48 1.84 -5.91
C LEU A 47 -4.32 2.97 -5.33
N THR A 48 -5.60 2.72 -5.04
CA THR A 48 -6.50 3.72 -4.46
C THR A 48 -6.03 4.15 -3.07
N LEU A 49 -5.67 3.19 -2.21
CA LEU A 49 -5.17 3.49 -0.87
C LEU A 49 -3.78 4.15 -0.91
N LEU A 50 -2.92 3.76 -1.86
CA LEU A 50 -1.62 4.41 -2.06
C LEU A 50 -1.77 5.88 -2.45
N VAL A 51 -2.61 6.16 -3.45
CA VAL A 51 -2.93 7.53 -3.86
C VAL A 51 -3.49 8.29 -2.67
N ALA A 52 -4.47 7.74 -1.96
CA ALA A 52 -5.07 8.40 -0.81
C ALA A 52 -4.06 8.73 0.30
N LEU A 53 -3.05 7.87 0.51
CA LEU A 53 -2.02 8.06 1.54
C LEU A 53 -1.05 9.20 1.19
N PHE A 54 -0.65 9.32 -0.08
CA PHE A 54 0.39 10.26 -0.51
C PHE A 54 -0.12 11.52 -1.19
N LEU A 55 -1.38 11.56 -1.62
CA LEU A 55 -1.96 12.73 -2.25
C LEU A 55 -1.87 13.95 -1.32
N PRO A 56 -1.36 15.11 -1.79
CA PRO A 56 -1.23 16.32 -1.00
C PRO A 56 -2.58 17.06 -0.90
N ASN A 57 -3.57 16.41 -0.27
CA ASN A 57 -4.90 16.96 -0.02
C ASN A 57 -5.12 17.17 1.49
N ALA A 58 -5.53 18.38 1.89
CA ALA A 58 -5.74 18.75 3.29
C ALA A 58 -6.81 17.90 4.02
N GLN A 59 -7.85 17.44 3.31
CA GLN A 59 -8.88 16.56 3.89
C GLN A 59 -8.33 15.16 4.17
N LEU A 60 -7.52 14.61 3.26
CA LEU A 60 -6.88 13.31 3.42
C LEU A 60 -5.73 13.36 4.43
N ALA A 61 -5.00 14.48 4.51
CA ALA A 61 -3.93 14.69 5.46
C ALA A 61 -4.37 14.41 6.91
N ARG A 62 -5.58 14.86 7.28
CA ARG A 62 -6.19 14.60 8.60
C ARG A 62 -6.46 13.11 8.86
N HIS A 63 -6.64 12.33 7.80
CA HIS A 63 -7.00 10.91 7.86
C HIS A 63 -5.85 9.98 7.48
N ARG A 64 -4.62 10.50 7.25
CA ARG A 64 -3.47 9.69 6.82
C ARG A 64 -3.19 8.49 7.72
N SER A 65 -3.33 8.66 9.03
CA SER A 65 -3.19 7.53 9.97
C SER A 65 -4.25 6.45 9.74
N LYS A 66 -5.50 6.83 9.49
CA LYS A 66 -6.59 5.89 9.18
C LYS A 66 -6.38 5.21 7.82
N ILE A 67 -5.96 5.95 6.79
CA ILE A 67 -5.68 5.42 5.46
C ILE A 67 -4.52 4.42 5.51
N ARG A 68 -3.46 4.72 6.27
CA ARG A 68 -2.35 3.81 6.51
C ARG A 68 -2.81 2.51 7.19
N TRP A 69 -3.62 2.62 8.23
CA TRP A 69 -4.23 1.46 8.87
C TRP A 69 -5.15 0.67 7.94
N ALA A 70 -5.90 1.36 7.08
CA ALA A 70 -6.73 0.72 6.06
C ALA A 70 -5.86 -0.08 5.07
N LEU A 71 -4.72 0.47 4.63
CA LEU A 71 -3.77 -0.25 3.76
C LEU A 71 -3.18 -1.47 4.48
N ILE A 72 -2.79 -1.35 5.75
CA ILE A 72 -2.32 -2.50 6.56
C ILE A 72 -3.41 -3.58 6.64
N ALA A 73 -4.64 -3.22 7.00
CA ALA A 73 -5.74 -4.16 7.14
C ALA A 73 -6.10 -4.83 5.81
N PHE A 74 -6.12 -4.05 4.72
CA PHE A 74 -6.35 -4.56 3.38
C PHE A 74 -5.29 -5.58 2.96
N THR A 75 -4.01 -5.28 3.16
CA THR A 75 -2.90 -6.21 2.90
C THR A 75 -2.96 -7.45 3.78
N ALA A 76 -3.38 -7.33 5.04
CA ALA A 76 -3.59 -8.51 5.89
C ALA A 76 -4.71 -9.41 5.33
N VAL A 77 -5.80 -8.82 4.83
CA VAL A 77 -6.91 -9.58 4.22
C VAL A 77 -6.45 -10.33 2.97
N THR A 78 -5.62 -9.75 2.11
CA THR A 78 -5.12 -10.43 0.90
C THR A 78 -4.20 -11.60 1.23
N ILE A 79 -3.39 -11.51 2.28
CA ILE A 79 -2.61 -12.62 2.82
C ILE A 79 -3.53 -13.74 3.32
N LEU A 80 -4.50 -13.40 4.17
CA LEU A 80 -5.44 -14.38 4.75
C LEU A 80 -6.29 -15.08 3.66
N ALA A 81 -6.76 -14.32 2.68
CA ALA A 81 -7.51 -14.86 1.55
C ALA A 81 -6.66 -15.86 0.73
N TRP A 82 -5.39 -15.55 0.48
CA TRP A 82 -4.48 -16.48 -0.20
C TRP A 82 -4.22 -17.76 0.61
N VAL A 83 -4.05 -17.64 1.93
CA VAL A 83 -3.93 -18.81 2.82
C VAL A 83 -5.17 -19.70 2.70
N ALA A 84 -6.36 -19.09 2.76
CA ALA A 84 -7.64 -19.79 2.65
C ALA A 84 -7.88 -20.45 1.28
N MET A 85 -7.45 -19.80 0.19
CA MET A 85 -7.52 -20.36 -1.17
C MET A 85 -6.56 -21.54 -1.38
N GLY A 86 -5.52 -21.68 -0.55
CA GLY A 86 -4.65 -22.86 -0.57
C GLY A 86 -3.67 -22.93 -1.76
N GLU A 87 -3.47 -21.84 -2.49
CA GLU A 87 -2.59 -21.81 -3.66
C GLU A 87 -1.10 -21.88 -3.28
N ARG A 88 -0.30 -22.70 -3.97
CA ARG A 88 1.11 -23.00 -3.60
C ARG A 88 2.07 -22.84 -4.77
N ILE A 89 2.01 -21.72 -5.48
CA ILE A 89 2.92 -21.39 -6.58
C ILE A 89 3.91 -20.30 -6.19
N LEU A 90 5.10 -20.29 -6.83
CA LEU A 90 6.22 -19.41 -6.48
C LEU A 90 5.82 -17.92 -6.45
N ILE A 91 5.12 -17.45 -7.49
CA ILE A 91 4.69 -16.05 -7.58
C ILE A 91 3.77 -15.64 -6.41
N GLY A 92 2.98 -16.58 -5.87
CA GLY A 92 2.16 -16.34 -4.70
C GLY A 92 2.97 -16.10 -3.44
N TYR A 93 4.01 -16.90 -3.20
CA TYR A 93 4.90 -16.70 -2.06
C TYR A 93 5.69 -15.39 -2.16
N VAL A 94 6.15 -15.04 -3.37
CA VAL A 94 6.85 -13.77 -3.61
C VAL A 94 5.94 -12.58 -3.32
N ASP A 95 4.70 -12.62 -3.81
CA ASP A 95 3.69 -11.60 -3.51
C ASP A 95 3.45 -11.46 -2.00
N LYS A 96 3.34 -12.58 -1.27
CA LYS A 96 3.12 -12.55 0.18
C LYS A 96 4.32 -12.03 0.96
N LEU A 97 5.53 -12.28 0.49
CA LEU A 97 6.73 -11.67 1.07
C LEU A 97 6.70 -10.14 0.89
N ILE A 98 6.35 -9.65 -0.30
CA ILE A 98 6.20 -8.22 -0.60
C ILE A 98 5.14 -7.59 0.32
N GLU A 99 3.99 -8.22 0.48
CA GLU A 99 2.89 -7.76 1.35
C GLU A 99 3.30 -7.69 2.82
N VAL A 100 4.03 -8.69 3.33
CA VAL A 100 4.55 -8.68 4.71
C VAL A 100 5.55 -7.55 4.92
N VAL A 101 6.48 -7.34 3.98
CA VAL A 101 7.45 -6.23 4.06
C VAL A 101 6.71 -4.88 3.99
N LEU A 102 5.69 -4.76 3.15
CA LEU A 102 4.85 -3.57 3.05
C LEU A 102 4.17 -3.24 4.38
N ILE A 103 3.57 -4.22 5.06
CA ILE A 103 3.00 -4.02 6.41
C ILE A 103 4.07 -3.51 7.37
N GLY A 104 5.25 -4.11 7.36
CA GLY A 104 6.38 -3.67 8.18
C GLY A 104 6.76 -2.21 7.96
N LEU A 105 6.90 -1.79 6.70
CA LEU A 105 7.21 -0.40 6.35
C LEU A 105 6.09 0.56 6.75
N LEU A 106 4.82 0.18 6.58
CA LEU A 106 3.68 0.99 7.00
C LEU A 106 3.64 1.18 8.52
N VAL A 107 4.04 0.18 9.30
CA VAL A 107 4.16 0.32 10.76
C VAL A 107 5.29 1.28 11.12
N ILE A 108 6.45 1.19 10.46
CA ILE A 108 7.60 2.07 10.67
C ILE A 108 7.26 3.53 10.33
N ASP A 109 6.67 3.79 9.16
CA ASP A 109 6.26 5.13 8.72
C ASP A 109 5.30 5.80 9.73
N GLY A 110 4.45 5.01 10.39
CA GLY A 110 3.58 5.53 11.45
C GLY A 110 4.30 5.94 12.73
N ARG A 111 5.39 5.27 13.08
CA ARG A 111 6.20 5.60 14.26
C ARG A 111 7.04 6.86 14.02
N GLU A 112 7.51 7.07 12.79
CA GLU A 112 8.32 8.24 12.42
C GLU A 112 7.50 9.54 12.32
N ARG A 113 6.18 9.45 12.18
CA ARG A 113 5.27 10.60 12.00
C ARG A 113 4.47 11.01 13.23
N ASN A 114 4.53 10.23 14.32
CA ASN A 114 3.87 10.52 15.60
C ASN A 114 4.88 11.14 16.57
#